data_AF-A0AAV7WCD3-F1
#
_entry.id   AF-A0AAV7WCD3-F1
#
_cell.length_a   1.000
_cell.length_b   1.000
_cell.length_c   1.000
_cell.angle_alpha   90.00
_cell.angle_beta   90.00
_cell.angle_gamma   90.00
#
_symmetry.space_group_name_H-M   'P 1'
#
loop_
_entity.id
_entity.type
_entity.pdbx_description
1 polymer ?
#
loop_
_entity_poly.entity_id
_entity_poly.type
_entity_poly.pdbx_seq_one_letter_code
_entity_poly.pdbx_strand_id
1 'polypeptide(L)'
;MACFFLLLTWRRLGWAEWESAVPYNWETLWFYKEVEKFIEEHGLVANAPTQWTPKIVQLQIHTRDVSEPIRALPSATADHVRGNIASKRLTNQHKDIAWMAIQGGMPVRAFMHARGLNRYKSCPRGCTADETTYHLFWECAYAKDLLKALSTELGAWIPTTCITAYSVMYGLFPGSNALGDLQGC
;
A
#
# COMPACT_ATOMS: atom_id res chain seq x y z
N MET A 1 -25.80 -38.72 -6.34
CA MET A 1 -26.51 -37.62 -5.62
C MET A 1 -25.51 -36.65 -5.01
N ALA A 2 -24.93 -35.77 -5.83
CA ALA A 2 -24.27 -34.52 -5.42
C ALA A 2 -24.05 -33.72 -6.71
N CYS A 3 -23.93 -32.39 -6.61
CA CYS A 3 -23.79 -31.40 -7.71
C CYS A 3 -25.04 -30.60 -8.11
N PHE A 4 -26.00 -30.43 -7.18
CA PHE A 4 -27.01 -29.35 -7.27
C PHE A 4 -26.54 -28.01 -6.66
N PHE A 5 -25.33 -27.95 -6.10
CA PHE A 5 -24.93 -26.82 -5.25
C PHE A 5 -24.47 -25.56 -6.01
N LEU A 6 -24.01 -25.67 -7.26
CA LEU A 6 -23.62 -24.50 -8.07
C LEU A 6 -24.79 -23.87 -8.84
N LEU A 7 -25.88 -24.61 -9.06
CA LEU A 7 -27.09 -24.07 -9.70
C LEU A 7 -27.77 -22.99 -8.83
N LEU A 8 -27.64 -23.10 -7.51
CA LEU A 8 -28.25 -22.17 -6.57
C LEU A 8 -27.49 -20.84 -6.51
N THR A 9 -26.16 -20.85 -6.46
CA THR A 9 -25.34 -19.63 -6.49
C THR A 9 -25.50 -18.90 -7.82
N TRP A 10 -25.44 -19.59 -8.96
CA TRP A 10 -25.55 -18.96 -10.28
C TRP A 10 -26.95 -18.40 -10.59
N ARG A 11 -28.02 -19.09 -10.16
CA ARG A 11 -29.39 -18.54 -10.22
C ARG A 11 -29.57 -17.34 -9.29
N ARG A 12 -28.97 -17.36 -8.10
CA ARG A 12 -28.99 -16.25 -7.14
C ARG A 12 -28.23 -15.02 -7.64
N LEU A 13 -27.24 -15.26 -8.51
CA LEU A 13 -26.39 -14.27 -9.16
C LEU A 13 -26.99 -13.73 -10.50
N GLY A 14 -28.14 -14.24 -10.94
CA GLY A 14 -28.89 -13.70 -12.08
C GLY A 14 -28.38 -14.08 -13.48
N TRP A 15 -27.48 -15.07 -13.58
CA TRP A 15 -26.91 -15.53 -14.85
C TRP A 15 -27.80 -16.61 -15.47
N ALA A 16 -29.04 -16.22 -15.80
CA ALA A 16 -30.13 -17.15 -16.08
C ALA A 16 -30.32 -17.53 -17.56
N GLU A 17 -29.49 -17.08 -18.48
CA GLU A 17 -29.57 -17.53 -19.88
C GLU A 17 -28.56 -18.64 -20.14
N TRP A 18 -29.06 -19.87 -20.02
CA TRP A 18 -28.35 -21.08 -20.42
C TRP A 18 -28.48 -21.26 -21.93
N GLU A 19 -27.36 -21.18 -22.66
CA GLU A 19 -27.32 -21.40 -24.10
C GLU A 19 -26.96 -22.87 -24.39
N SER A 20 -27.96 -23.66 -24.76
CA SER A 20 -27.86 -25.12 -25.00
C SER A 20 -26.94 -25.54 -26.14
N ALA A 21 -26.43 -24.59 -26.92
CA ALA A 21 -25.68 -24.82 -28.15
C ALA A 21 -24.17 -25.09 -27.92
N VAL A 22 -23.67 -24.97 -26.69
CA VAL A 22 -22.24 -25.11 -26.39
C VAL A 22 -21.98 -26.43 -25.64
N PRO A 23 -20.98 -27.25 -26.03
CA PRO A 23 -20.70 -28.51 -25.37
C PRO A 23 -20.41 -28.33 -23.88
N TYR A 24 -21.13 -29.10 -23.08
CA TYR A 24 -21.09 -29.07 -21.62
C TYR A 24 -19.85 -29.80 -21.10
N ASN A 25 -19.00 -29.10 -20.36
CA ASN A 25 -17.92 -29.74 -19.60
C ASN A 25 -18.45 -30.07 -18.19
N TRP A 26 -18.53 -31.36 -17.85
CA TRP A 26 -18.98 -31.85 -16.55
C TRP A 26 -18.05 -31.44 -15.40
N GLU A 27 -16.81 -31.09 -15.70
CA GLU A 27 -15.88 -30.56 -14.73
C GLU A 27 -15.95 -29.03 -14.70
N THR A 28 -16.29 -28.46 -13.54
CA THR A 28 -16.15 -27.03 -13.30
C THR A 28 -14.69 -26.65 -13.49
N LEU A 29 -14.42 -25.92 -14.58
CA LEU A 29 -13.09 -25.44 -14.92
C LEU A 29 -12.50 -24.67 -13.73
N TRP A 30 -11.20 -24.86 -13.48
CA TRP A 30 -10.51 -24.32 -12.30
C TRP A 30 -10.71 -22.80 -12.14
N PHE A 31 -10.82 -22.06 -13.24
CA PHE A 31 -11.03 -20.62 -13.19
C PHE A 31 -12.37 -20.21 -12.59
N TYR A 32 -13.44 -21.01 -12.76
CA TYR A 32 -14.72 -20.73 -12.11
C TYR A 32 -14.65 -20.96 -10.60
N LYS A 33 -13.86 -21.94 -10.16
CA LYS A 33 -13.62 -22.17 -8.73
C LYS A 33 -12.83 -21.03 -8.10
N GLU A 34 -11.85 -20.48 -8.81
CA GLU A 34 -11.11 -19.28 -8.36
C GLU A 34 -12.01 -18.04 -8.28
N VAL A 35 -12.92 -17.84 -9.24
CA VAL A 35 -13.88 -16.74 -9.20
C VAL A 35 -14.86 -16.89 -8.03
N GLU A 36 -15.38 -18.09 -7.78
CA GLU A 36 -16.26 -18.35 -6.63
C GLU A 36 -15.55 -18.09 -5.30
N LYS A 37 -14.32 -18.59 -5.16
CA LYS A 37 -13.46 -18.31 -4.01
C LYS A 37 -13.23 -16.81 -3.80
N PHE A 38 -12.92 -16.08 -4.86
CA PHE A 38 -12.74 -14.63 -4.82
C PHE A 38 -14.01 -13.89 -4.37
N ILE A 39 -15.17 -14.30 -4.87
CA ILE A 39 -16.48 -13.74 -4.50
C ILE A 39 -16.76 -13.95 -3.01
N GLU A 40 -16.45 -15.13 -2.49
CA GLU A 40 -16.61 -15.48 -1.07
C GLU A 40 -15.64 -14.70 -0.17
N GLU A 41 -14.35 -14.70 -0.51
CA GLU A 41 -13.29 -14.02 0.26
C GLU A 41 -13.54 -12.52 0.40
N HIS A 42 -13.92 -11.86 -0.70
CA HIS A 42 -14.25 -10.44 -0.70
C HIS A 42 -15.74 -10.18 -0.40
N GLY A 43 -16.51 -11.22 -0.07
CA GLY A 43 -17.94 -11.23 0.25
C GLY A 43 -18.79 -10.37 -0.68
N LEU A 44 -18.56 -10.50 -1.98
CA LEU A 44 -19.30 -9.85 -3.06
C LEU A 44 -20.73 -10.42 -3.19
N VAL A 45 -21.01 -11.55 -2.54
CA VAL A 45 -22.31 -12.25 -2.46
C VAL A 45 -23.46 -11.35 -1.96
N ALA A 46 -23.14 -10.31 -1.18
CA ALA A 46 -24.14 -9.36 -0.66
C ALA A 46 -24.81 -8.51 -1.76
N ASN A 47 -24.14 -8.32 -2.90
CA ASN A 47 -24.66 -7.54 -4.03
C ASN A 47 -24.97 -8.45 -5.21
N ALA A 48 -26.07 -8.20 -5.92
CA ALA A 48 -26.36 -8.91 -7.16
C ALA A 48 -25.28 -8.59 -8.22
N PRO A 49 -24.83 -9.56 -9.04
CA PRO A 49 -23.83 -9.34 -10.10
C PRO A 49 -24.21 -8.28 -11.12
N THR A 50 -25.50 -8.06 -11.32
CA THR A 50 -26.01 -6.97 -12.15
C THR A 50 -25.62 -5.58 -11.64
N GLN A 51 -25.23 -5.48 -10.37
CA GLN A 51 -24.77 -4.26 -9.71
C GLN A 51 -23.23 -4.20 -9.59
N TRP A 52 -22.51 -5.23 -10.04
CA TRP A 52 -21.05 -5.27 -9.97
C TRP A 52 -20.45 -4.38 -11.06
N THR A 53 -20.29 -3.09 -10.74
CA THR A 53 -19.40 -2.22 -11.50
C THR A 53 -17.97 -2.35 -10.96
N PRO A 54 -16.92 -2.14 -11.79
CA PRO A 54 -15.54 -2.19 -11.34
C PRO A 54 -15.28 -1.34 -10.09
N LYS A 55 -15.96 -0.19 -10.00
CA LYS A 55 -15.88 0.73 -8.86
C LYS A 55 -16.47 0.14 -7.57
N ILE A 56 -17.62 -0.55 -7.65
CA ILE A 56 -18.27 -1.17 -6.49
C ILE A 56 -17.44 -2.36 -5.99
N VAL A 57 -16.95 -3.19 -6.92
CA VAL A 57 -16.10 -4.34 -6.58
C VAL A 57 -14.80 -3.87 -5.93
N GLN A 58 -14.12 -2.86 -6.49
CA GLN A 58 -12.92 -2.27 -5.87
C GLN A 58 -13.20 -1.70 -4.48
N LEU A 59 -14.34 -1.02 -4.29
CA LEU A 59 -14.72 -0.48 -2.98
C LEU A 59 -14.89 -1.59 -1.95
N GLN A 60 -15.57 -2.68 -2.30
CA GLN A 60 -15.78 -3.81 -1.38
C GLN A 60 -14.49 -4.53 -1.04
N ILE A 61 -13.61 -4.73 -2.03
CA ILE A 61 -12.26 -5.28 -1.82
C ILE A 61 -11.52 -4.40 -0.82
N HIS A 62 -11.41 -3.10 -1.09
CA HIS A 62 -10.71 -2.16 -0.21
C HIS A 62 -11.33 -2.02 1.19
N THR A 63 -12.64 -2.24 1.35
CA THR A 63 -13.30 -2.18 2.65
C THR A 63 -12.94 -3.38 3.52
N ARG A 64 -12.65 -4.53 2.89
CA ARG A 64 -12.30 -5.78 3.56
C ARG A 64 -10.79 -6.04 3.62
N ASP A 65 -10.01 -5.37 2.79
CA ASP A 65 -8.55 -5.45 2.82
C ASP A 65 -8.05 -5.01 4.20
N VAL A 66 -7.55 -5.97 4.97
CA VAL A 66 -6.81 -5.68 6.21
C VAL A 66 -5.52 -5.00 5.78
N SER A 67 -5.45 -3.70 6.00
CA SER A 67 -4.28 -2.92 5.60
C SER A 67 -3.05 -3.39 6.36
N GLU A 68 -1.98 -3.72 5.63
CA GLU A 68 -0.73 -4.19 6.24
C GLU A 68 -0.22 -3.19 7.29
N PRO A 69 0.15 -3.64 8.50
CA PRO A 69 0.61 -2.75 9.54
C PRO A 69 1.90 -2.06 9.09
N ILE A 70 1.92 -0.73 9.20
CA ILE A 70 3.15 0.03 9.00
C ILE A 70 4.01 -0.16 10.26
N ARG A 71 5.22 -0.70 10.09
CA ARG A 71 6.12 -0.95 11.23
C ARG A 71 6.37 0.37 11.97
N ALA A 72 6.35 0.28 13.31
CA ALA A 72 6.62 1.39 14.23
C ALA A 72 5.57 2.53 14.27
N LEU A 73 4.36 2.37 13.69
CA LEU A 73 3.28 3.35 13.81
C LEU A 73 1.99 2.76 14.41
N PRO A 74 1.27 3.52 15.28
CA PRO A 74 -0.08 3.16 15.71
C PRO A 74 -1.06 3.09 14.53
N SER A 75 -2.11 2.27 14.64
CA SER A 75 -3.09 2.07 13.55
C SER A 75 -3.71 3.38 13.04
N ALA A 76 -4.11 4.27 13.95
CA ALA A 76 -4.73 5.54 13.58
C ALA A 76 -3.79 6.45 12.78
N THR A 77 -2.50 6.48 13.13
CA THR A 77 -1.48 7.22 12.39
C THR A 77 -1.18 6.56 11.05
N ALA A 78 -1.16 5.22 11.00
CA ALA A 78 -0.94 4.46 9.78
C ALA A 78 -2.01 4.74 8.72
N ASP A 79 -3.28 4.87 9.11
CA ASP A 79 -4.37 5.23 8.19
C ASP A 79 -4.18 6.61 7.55
N HIS A 80 -3.73 7.59 8.33
CA HIS A 80 -3.42 8.91 7.82
C HIS A 80 -2.24 8.88 6.83
N VAL A 81 -1.18 8.16 7.17
CA VAL A 81 -0.02 7.96 6.29
C VAL A 81 -0.44 7.30 4.97
N ARG A 82 -1.29 6.27 5.02
CA ARG A 82 -1.85 5.65 3.81
C ARG A 82 -2.64 6.65 2.98
N GLY A 83 -3.46 7.50 3.62
CA GLY A 83 -4.17 8.59 2.95
C GLY A 83 -3.23 9.56 2.22
N ASN A 84 -2.11 9.92 2.84
CA ASN A 84 -1.10 10.80 2.25
C ASN A 84 -0.44 10.17 1.02
N ILE A 85 -0.07 8.88 1.08
CA ILE A 85 0.50 8.13 -0.06
C ILE A 85 -0.54 7.97 -1.16
N ALA A 86 -1.79 7.66 -0.82
CA ALA A 86 -2.86 7.45 -1.78
C ALA A 86 -3.31 8.74 -2.49
N SER A 87 -2.82 9.91 -2.06
CA SER A 87 -3.17 11.22 -2.61
C SER A 87 -3.12 11.25 -4.13
N LYS A 88 -4.17 11.82 -4.74
CA LYS A 88 -4.26 12.00 -6.20
C LYS A 88 -3.23 12.99 -6.74
N ARG A 89 -2.60 13.78 -5.87
CA ARG A 89 -1.55 14.74 -6.24
C ARG A 89 -0.20 14.07 -6.51
N LEU A 90 -0.03 12.81 -6.10
CA LEU A 90 1.19 12.03 -6.31
C LEU A 90 1.08 11.18 -7.56
N THR A 91 2.17 11.11 -8.34
CA THR A 91 2.32 10.15 -9.44
C THR A 91 2.50 8.74 -8.86
N ASN A 92 2.21 7.69 -9.64
CA ASN A 92 2.40 6.32 -9.17
C ASN A 92 3.84 6.05 -8.71
N GLN A 93 4.83 6.60 -9.41
CA GLN A 93 6.24 6.50 -8.99
C GLN A 93 6.49 7.09 -7.60
N HIS A 94 5.91 8.26 -7.28
CA HIS A 94 6.03 8.84 -5.94
C HIS A 94 5.37 7.94 -4.88
N LYS A 95 4.22 7.34 -5.21
CA LYS A 95 3.51 6.42 -4.30
C LYS A 95 4.32 5.16 -4.04
N ASP A 96 4.89 4.58 -5.08
CA ASP A 96 5.71 3.37 -4.99
C ASP A 96 6.96 3.61 -4.12
N ILE A 97 7.65 4.74 -4.34
CA ILE A 97 8.83 5.11 -3.53
C ILE A 97 8.43 5.34 -2.08
N ALA A 98 7.35 6.09 -1.82
CA ALA A 98 6.88 6.33 -0.46
C ALA A 98 6.48 5.02 0.25
N TRP A 99 5.76 4.14 -0.44
CA TRP A 99 5.36 2.85 0.10
C TRP A 99 6.57 1.95 0.42
N MET A 100 7.53 1.84 -0.52
CA MET A 100 8.77 1.09 -0.28
C MET A 100 9.58 1.66 0.89
N ALA A 101 9.64 3.00 1.02
CA ALA A 101 10.36 3.63 2.12
C ALA A 101 9.73 3.27 3.47
N ILE A 102 8.41 3.38 3.56
CA ILE A 102 7.62 3.14 4.77
C ILE A 102 7.65 1.69 5.20
N GLN A 103 7.61 0.74 4.25
CA GLN A 103 7.69 -0.68 4.53
C GLN A 103 9.13 -1.18 4.77
N GLY A 104 10.14 -0.31 4.61
CA GLY A 104 11.55 -0.71 4.69
C GLY A 104 11.98 -1.63 3.54
N GLY A 105 11.28 -1.56 2.41
CA GLY A 105 11.51 -2.33 1.19
C GLY A 105 12.41 -1.64 0.17
N MET A 106 12.87 -0.42 0.44
CA MET A 106 13.76 0.32 -0.47
C MET A 106 15.05 -0.49 -0.75
N PRO A 107 15.51 -0.53 -2.02
CA PRO A 107 16.73 -1.24 -2.41
C PRO A 107 18.00 -0.47 -2.00
N VAL A 108 18.09 -0.07 -0.73
CA VAL A 108 19.27 0.54 -0.13
C VAL A 108 20.34 -0.50 0.13
N ARG A 109 21.61 -0.10 0.26
CA ARG A 109 22.70 -1.07 0.42
C ARG A 109 22.55 -1.99 1.62
N ALA A 110 22.06 -1.52 2.77
CA ALA A 110 21.83 -2.38 3.92
C ALA A 110 20.77 -3.47 3.61
N PHE A 111 19.68 -3.11 2.92
CA PHE A 111 18.62 -4.03 2.52
C PHE A 111 19.11 -5.09 1.52
N MET A 112 19.91 -4.66 0.54
CA MET A 112 20.49 -5.55 -0.48
C MET A 112 21.55 -6.48 0.13
N HIS A 113 22.41 -5.94 1.01
CA HIS A 113 23.44 -6.72 1.70
C HIS A 113 22.83 -7.82 2.56
N ALA A 114 21.75 -7.51 3.31
CA ALA A 114 21.02 -8.50 4.12
C ALA A 114 20.45 -9.67 3.29
N ARG A 115 20.32 -9.51 1.97
CA ARG A 115 19.83 -10.53 1.03
C ARG A 115 20.94 -11.14 0.15
N GLY A 116 22.20 -10.82 0.42
CA GLY A 116 23.33 -11.27 -0.39
C GLY A 116 23.38 -10.66 -1.80
N LEU A 117 22.61 -9.61 -2.07
CA LEU A 117 22.57 -8.92 -3.37
C LEU A 117 23.62 -7.81 -3.49
N ASN A 118 24.30 -7.47 -2.40
CA ASN A 118 25.37 -6.49 -2.40
C ASN A 118 26.46 -6.82 -1.37
N ARG A 119 27.72 -6.54 -1.70
CA ARG A 119 28.89 -6.83 -0.85
C ARG A 119 29.03 -5.84 0.31
N TYR A 120 28.61 -4.59 0.14
CA TYR A 120 28.81 -3.54 1.13
C TYR A 120 27.49 -2.98 1.62
N LYS A 121 27.33 -2.85 2.93
CA LYS A 121 26.17 -2.20 3.55
C LYS A 121 26.32 -0.68 3.72
N SER A 122 27.55 -0.17 3.63
CA SER A 122 27.89 1.25 3.85
C SER A 122 27.39 2.17 2.73
N CYS A 123 27.02 3.39 3.12
CA CYS A 123 26.61 4.47 2.25
C CYS A 123 27.60 4.71 1.09
N PRO A 124 27.14 4.80 -0.17
CA PRO A 124 28.00 5.06 -1.32
C PRO A 124 28.50 6.50 -1.41
N ARG A 125 27.86 7.43 -0.70
CA ARG A 125 28.12 8.89 -0.78
C ARG A 125 29.23 9.35 0.19
N GLY A 126 30.11 8.44 0.60
CA GLY A 126 31.22 8.73 1.50
C GLY A 126 30.85 8.79 3.00
N CYS A 127 29.62 8.42 3.36
CA CYS A 127 29.27 8.18 4.76
C CYS A 127 29.85 6.84 5.24
N THR A 128 30.39 6.79 6.45
CA THR A 128 30.84 5.53 7.07
C THR A 128 29.70 4.67 7.63
N ALA A 129 28.50 5.25 7.77
CA ALA A 129 27.31 4.57 8.25
C ALA A 129 26.68 3.62 7.21
N ASP A 130 25.89 2.67 7.69
CA ASP A 130 25.09 1.77 6.85
C ASP A 130 23.99 2.55 6.11
N GLU A 131 23.80 2.27 4.81
CA GLU A 131 22.73 2.89 4.04
C GLU A 131 21.40 2.19 4.33
N THR A 132 20.70 2.69 5.35
CA THR A 132 19.30 2.36 5.63
C THR A 132 18.37 3.38 4.97
N THR A 133 17.07 3.10 4.90
CA THR A 133 16.07 4.07 4.43
C THR A 133 16.09 5.35 5.27
N TYR A 134 16.18 5.21 6.60
CA TYR A 134 16.29 6.34 7.52
C TYR A 134 17.56 7.16 7.26
N HIS A 135 18.69 6.48 7.06
CA HIS A 135 19.94 7.14 6.72
C HIS A 135 19.83 7.91 5.40
N LEU A 136 19.27 7.29 4.36
CA LEU A 136 19.13 7.88 3.02
C LEU A 136 18.31 9.18 3.03
N PHE A 137 17.22 9.24 3.81
CA PHE A 137 16.31 10.39 3.81
C PHE A 137 16.59 11.43 4.89
N TRP A 138 17.28 11.08 5.99
CA TRP A 138 17.42 11.95 7.15
C TRP A 138 18.86 12.14 7.64
N GLU A 139 19.61 11.06 7.88
CA GLU A 139 20.91 11.17 8.56
C GLU A 139 22.07 11.51 7.62
N CYS A 140 22.00 11.05 6.36
CA CYS A 140 23.05 11.23 5.38
C CYS A 140 23.39 12.71 5.19
N ALA A 141 24.69 13.05 5.14
CA ALA A 141 25.14 14.43 4.92
C ALA A 141 24.50 15.03 3.65
N TYR A 142 24.45 14.25 2.57
CA TYR A 142 23.80 14.66 1.32
C TYR A 142 22.30 14.90 1.49
N ALA A 143 21.61 14.09 2.29
CA ALA A 143 20.18 14.29 2.57
C ALA A 143 19.94 15.58 3.36
N LYS A 144 20.81 15.88 4.33
CA LYS A 144 20.75 17.13 5.11
C LYS A 144 20.98 18.36 4.24
N ASP A 145 21.95 18.31 3.32
CA ASP A 145 22.20 19.41 2.38
C ASP A 145 21.00 19.66 1.46
N LEU A 146 20.39 18.58 0.96
CA LEU A 146 19.20 18.64 0.12
C LEU A 146 17.98 19.17 0.89
N LEU A 147 17.78 18.72 2.14
CA LEU A 147 16.73 19.23 3.02
C LEU A 147 16.93 20.71 3.34
N LYS A 148 18.18 21.16 3.55
CA LYS A 148 18.49 22.58 3.77
C LYS A 148 18.15 23.41 2.53
N ALA A 149 18.53 22.95 1.35
CA ALA A 149 18.17 23.61 0.08
C ALA A 149 16.64 23.68 -0.09
N LEU A 150 15.94 22.55 0.08
CA LEU A 150 14.48 22.50 0.02
C LEU A 150 13.82 23.39 1.06
N SER A 151 14.36 23.47 2.27
CA SER A 151 13.80 24.30 3.33
C SER A 151 13.88 25.80 3.02
N THR A 152 14.87 26.21 2.21
CA THR A 152 14.96 27.59 1.71
C THR A 152 13.81 27.88 0.76
N GLU A 153 13.52 26.96 -0.16
CA GLU A 153 12.42 27.08 -1.13
C GLU A 153 11.04 26.96 -0.47
N LEU A 154 10.91 26.07 0.51
CA LEU A 154 9.68 25.80 1.24
C LEU A 154 9.45 26.74 2.42
N GLY A 155 10.42 27.60 2.76
CA GLY A 155 10.40 28.42 3.96
C GLY A 155 9.22 29.39 4.07
N ALA A 156 8.58 29.72 2.95
CA ALA A 156 7.33 30.50 2.92
C ALA A 156 6.09 29.69 3.33
N TRP A 157 6.15 28.35 3.26
CA TRP A 157 5.01 27.45 3.44
C TRP A 157 5.16 26.51 4.63
N ILE A 158 6.39 26.12 4.96
CA ILE A 158 6.70 25.17 6.03
C ILE A 158 7.88 25.72 6.84
N PRO A 159 7.71 26.02 8.13
CA PRO A 159 8.82 26.39 8.99
C PRO A 159 9.86 25.26 9.03
N THR A 160 11.15 25.59 8.96
CA THR A 160 12.27 24.64 9.08
C THR A 160 12.20 23.82 10.37
N THR A 161 11.69 24.41 11.45
CA THR A 161 11.48 23.75 12.75
C THR A 161 10.41 22.66 12.72
N CYS A 162 9.56 22.64 11.69
CA CYS A 162 8.49 21.66 11.53
C CYS A 162 8.90 20.44 10.70
N ILE A 163 10.07 20.46 10.04
CA ILE A 163 10.57 19.33 9.27
C ILE A 163 11.24 18.35 10.24
N THR A 164 10.64 17.18 10.39
CA THR A 164 11.14 16.07 11.21
C THR A 164 11.42 14.86 10.33
N ALA A 165 12.13 13.86 10.85
CA ALA A 165 12.33 12.60 10.13
C ALA A 165 10.97 11.95 9.77
N TYR A 166 9.98 12.05 10.66
CA TYR A 166 8.64 11.53 10.42
C TYR A 166 7.87 12.33 9.36
N SER A 167 8.05 13.66 9.28
CA SER A 167 7.44 14.44 8.21
C SER A 167 8.02 14.10 6.84
N VAL A 168 9.33 13.84 6.76
CA VAL A 168 10.01 13.48 5.51
C VAL A 168 9.64 12.06 5.07
N MET A 169 9.64 11.09 5.99
CA MET A 169 9.39 9.68 5.64
C MET A 169 7.91 9.34 5.49
N TYR A 170 7.04 9.91 6.33
CA TYR A 170 5.63 9.53 6.42
C TYR A 170 4.66 10.66 6.04
N GLY A 171 5.16 11.86 5.73
CA GLY A 171 4.31 13.02 5.42
C GLY A 171 3.57 13.58 6.64
N LEU A 172 4.00 13.26 7.86
CA LEU A 172 3.38 13.71 9.10
C LEU A 172 3.91 15.09 9.51
N PHE A 173 3.33 16.16 8.93
CA PHE A 173 3.71 17.53 9.28
C PHE A 173 3.01 18.02 10.56
N PRO A 174 3.67 18.84 11.41
CA PRO A 174 3.02 19.47 12.55
C PRO A 174 1.78 20.26 12.14
N GLY A 175 0.66 20.05 12.84
CA GLY A 175 -0.63 20.69 12.52
C GLY A 175 -1.47 19.98 11.44
N SER A 176 -0.91 19.02 10.68
CA SER A 176 -1.69 18.12 9.82
C SER A 176 -2.37 16.99 10.61
N ASN A 177 -1.93 16.78 11.86
CA ASN A 177 -2.45 15.78 12.77
C ASN A 177 -2.89 16.42 14.09
N ALA A 178 -4.02 15.96 14.62
CA ALA A 178 -4.27 15.95 16.06
C ALA A 178 -3.27 14.95 16.68
N LEU A 179 -2.06 15.40 17.01
CA LEU A 179 -1.02 14.57 17.62
C LEU A 179 -0.82 14.99 19.07
N GLY A 180 -1.51 14.29 19.96
CA GLY A 180 -1.16 14.22 21.38
C GLY A 180 0.00 13.26 21.69
N ASP A 181 0.38 12.35 20.78
CA ASP A 181 1.12 11.13 21.20
C ASP A 181 2.43 10.82 20.44
N LEU A 182 3.07 11.79 19.78
CA LEU A 182 4.45 11.59 19.24
C LEU A 182 5.49 12.46 19.96
N GLN A 183 5.28 12.72 21.24
CA GLN A 183 6.36 13.11 22.16
C GLN A 183 6.74 11.91 23.02
N GLY A 184 7.83 11.24 22.66
CA GLY A 184 8.47 10.24 23.52
C GLY A 184 8.95 9.00 22.78
N CYS A 185 10.04 9.14 22.03
CA CYS A 185 11.12 8.16 21.87
C CYS A 185 12.29 8.86 21.16
#